data_AF-A0A2N3AWR0-F1
#
_entry.id   AF-A0A2N3AWR0-F1
#
_cell.length_a   1.000
_cell.length_b   1.000
_cell.length_c   1.000
_cell.angle_alpha   90.00
_cell.angle_beta   90.00
_cell.angle_gamma   90.00
#
_symmetry.space_group_name_H-M   'P 1'
#
loop_
_entity.id
_entity.type
_entity.pdbx_description
1 polymer ?
#
loop_
_entity_poly.entity_id
_entity_poly.type
_entity_poly.pdbx_seq_one_letter_code
_entity_poly.pdbx_strand_id
1 'polypeptide(L)'
;AFVDSGDARAIARPDAGDPAETWIDMHAALVSIPAVGLSLLGPEEYASLEKWLKPGEHAIMVAGRGRYSFKGSGYVRGGIFDRIHLVQGDVSVRFRDRQHRRLGAIAAAGAPSFAEVDLFKIPADAGFDPAEPWRLQLLAQRAVGPIDKAFLTFDLGYQPPTKYLRPIAGTAPAPAPVADASEADAKSALWKRIWRDKTPEIIGLGAMLTILTGAFFFQNYVTRSERFTFWFRIAFLTVTLVFLGWWANAQLSVVNLMALAGALMAEFSWDAFLMDPMTFILWFSVAAALLFWGRGAYCGWLCPFGALQELTNRLAKALRIPQWTLPWGLHERLWALKYMIFLGLFGVSLASIGQAEKLAEVEPFKTAIILKFDRAWPFVLYALFLLGAGLFVERFYCRYLCPLGAALAIPARLRMFDWLKRYPDCGRPCQTCANECMVQAIHPTGEINPNECLNCLHCQVLYQSDRKCPVVILKKKKREAFEKRNAASTAALDRVLEKTT
;
A
#
# COMPACT_ATOMS: atom_id res chain seq x y z
N ALA A 1 -28.99 15.15 -22.55
CA ALA A 1 -27.87 14.68 -21.69
C ALA A 1 -28.19 13.39 -20.94
N PHE A 2 -28.98 13.40 -19.85
CA PHE A 2 -29.31 12.15 -19.11
C PHE A 2 -30.23 11.18 -19.86
N VAL A 3 -31.01 11.67 -20.83
CA VAL A 3 -31.75 10.81 -21.77
C VAL A 3 -30.77 10.12 -22.72
N ASP A 4 -29.85 10.90 -23.30
CA ASP A 4 -28.85 10.40 -24.25
C ASP A 4 -27.80 9.48 -23.58
N SER A 5 -27.64 9.56 -22.25
CA SER A 5 -26.73 8.68 -21.51
C SER A 5 -27.27 7.25 -21.31
N GLY A 6 -28.53 6.98 -21.64
CA GLY A 6 -29.14 5.65 -21.56
C GLY A 6 -29.38 5.10 -20.15
N ASP A 7 -29.18 5.89 -19.07
CA ASP A 7 -29.44 5.43 -17.70
C ASP A 7 -30.94 5.51 -17.39
N ALA A 8 -31.63 4.36 -17.49
CA ALA A 8 -33.06 4.23 -17.24
C ALA A 8 -33.52 4.82 -15.89
N ARG A 9 -32.66 4.79 -14.85
CA ARG A 9 -32.98 5.32 -13.52
C ARG A 9 -32.97 6.85 -13.50
N ALA A 10 -32.02 7.44 -14.22
CA ALA A 10 -31.90 8.90 -14.38
C ALA A 10 -32.98 9.47 -15.30
N ILE A 11 -33.44 8.69 -16.28
CA ILE A 11 -34.54 9.04 -17.19
C ILE A 11 -35.88 9.07 -16.46
N ALA A 12 -36.14 8.08 -15.60
CA ALA A 12 -37.39 7.97 -14.83
C ALA A 12 -37.61 9.12 -13.82
N ARG A 13 -36.58 9.94 -13.55
CA ARG A 13 -36.62 11.07 -12.61
C ARG A 13 -36.07 12.36 -13.25
N PRO A 14 -36.84 13.02 -14.13
CA PRO A 14 -36.41 14.30 -14.69
C PRO A 14 -36.30 15.37 -13.60
N ASP A 15 -35.36 16.29 -13.80
CA ASP A 15 -35.18 17.45 -12.93
C ASP A 15 -36.35 18.43 -13.14
N ALA A 16 -36.92 18.97 -12.06
CA ALA A 16 -38.11 19.82 -12.12
C ALA A 16 -37.76 21.22 -12.68
N GLY A 17 -38.57 21.71 -13.61
CA GLY A 17 -38.42 23.06 -14.21
C GLY A 17 -38.77 23.08 -15.69
N ASP A 18 -38.83 24.27 -16.27
CA ASP A 18 -39.07 24.45 -17.71
C ASP A 18 -37.85 23.92 -18.51
N PRO A 19 -38.04 23.00 -19.48
CA PRO A 19 -36.96 22.56 -20.36
C PRO A 19 -36.29 23.68 -21.17
N ALA A 20 -36.98 24.81 -21.37
CA ALA A 20 -36.45 25.97 -22.10
C ALA A 20 -35.60 26.91 -21.23
N GLU A 21 -35.60 26.71 -19.90
CA GLU A 21 -34.80 27.53 -18.98
C GLU A 21 -33.32 27.09 -18.98
N THR A 22 -32.40 28.05 -18.90
CA THR A 22 -30.97 27.79 -18.81
C THR A 22 -30.64 26.98 -17.54
N TRP A 23 -30.25 25.72 -17.73
CA TRP A 23 -29.90 24.82 -16.64
C TRP A 23 -28.65 25.28 -15.87
N ILE A 24 -27.58 25.58 -16.60
CA ILE A 24 -26.39 26.28 -16.12
C ILE A 24 -25.70 26.94 -17.31
N ASP A 25 -25.23 28.16 -17.11
CA ASP A 25 -24.34 28.89 -18.00
C ASP A 25 -23.09 29.26 -17.19
N MET A 26 -21.95 28.68 -17.56
CA MET A 26 -20.72 28.69 -16.77
C MET A 26 -19.56 29.21 -17.61
N HIS A 27 -18.82 30.15 -17.03
CA HIS A 27 -17.62 30.74 -17.62
C HIS A 27 -16.44 30.58 -16.67
N ALA A 28 -15.25 30.41 -17.25
CA ALA A 28 -14.01 30.34 -16.48
C ALA A 28 -12.90 31.15 -17.15
N ALA A 29 -12.02 31.73 -16.35
CA ALA A 29 -10.88 32.49 -16.83
C ALA A 29 -9.67 32.34 -15.90
N LEU A 30 -8.47 32.28 -16.48
CA LEU A 30 -7.22 32.25 -15.71
C LEU A 30 -6.82 33.67 -15.29
N VAL A 31 -7.25 34.07 -14.10
CA VAL A 31 -7.01 35.43 -13.55
C VAL A 31 -5.60 35.65 -13.02
N SER A 32 -4.76 34.61 -13.02
CA SER A 32 -3.32 34.76 -12.78
C SER A 32 -2.60 35.51 -13.89
N ILE A 33 -3.17 35.54 -15.10
CA ILE A 33 -2.64 36.36 -16.19
C ILE A 33 -2.98 37.83 -15.86
N PRO A 34 -1.99 38.72 -15.67
CA PRO A 34 -2.26 40.06 -15.16
C PRO A 34 -3.27 40.86 -15.96
N ALA A 35 -3.19 40.82 -17.29
CA ALA A 35 -4.14 41.51 -18.15
C ALA A 35 -5.58 40.96 -18.04
N VAL A 36 -5.75 39.66 -17.80
CA VAL A 36 -7.06 39.02 -17.61
C VAL A 36 -7.60 39.32 -16.22
N GLY A 37 -6.75 39.18 -15.18
CA GLY A 37 -7.10 39.46 -13.80
C GLY A 37 -7.50 40.93 -13.58
N LEU A 38 -6.72 41.89 -14.08
CA LEU A 38 -7.03 43.32 -13.95
C LEU A 38 -8.34 43.70 -14.64
N SER A 39 -8.64 43.10 -15.80
CA SER A 39 -9.88 43.37 -16.55
C SER A 39 -11.11 42.79 -15.85
N LEU A 40 -11.03 41.56 -15.34
CA LEU A 40 -12.17 40.85 -14.77
C LEU A 40 -12.42 41.20 -13.29
N LEU A 41 -11.37 41.43 -12.51
CA LEU A 41 -11.47 41.66 -11.06
C LEU A 41 -11.43 43.15 -10.71
N GLY A 42 -10.84 43.98 -11.57
CA GLY A 42 -10.50 45.36 -11.24
C GLY A 42 -9.22 45.47 -10.42
N PRO A 43 -8.67 46.70 -10.27
CA PRO A 43 -7.35 46.92 -9.68
C PRO A 43 -7.27 46.56 -8.20
N GLU A 44 -8.30 46.87 -7.41
CA GLU A 44 -8.30 46.61 -5.96
C GLU A 44 -8.34 45.11 -5.65
N GLU A 45 -9.23 44.39 -6.31
CA GLU A 45 -9.38 42.95 -6.08
C GLU A 45 -8.23 42.16 -6.69
N TYR A 46 -7.67 42.60 -7.82
CA TYR A 46 -6.45 42.00 -8.35
C TYR A 46 -5.26 42.16 -7.37
N ALA A 47 -5.11 43.32 -6.74
CA ALA A 47 -4.11 43.49 -5.68
C ALA A 47 -4.37 42.59 -4.45
N SER A 48 -5.64 42.31 -4.13
CA SER A 48 -6.02 41.33 -3.09
C SER A 48 -5.69 39.89 -3.50
N LEU A 49 -5.87 39.56 -4.79
CA LEU A 49 -5.50 38.27 -5.38
C LEU A 49 -3.99 38.04 -5.32
N GLU A 50 -3.19 39.02 -5.73
CA GLU A 50 -1.72 38.93 -5.69
C GLU A 50 -1.19 38.70 -4.27
N LYS A 51 -1.79 39.36 -3.26
CA LYS A 51 -1.46 39.13 -1.85
C LYS A 51 -1.88 37.74 -1.36
N TRP A 52 -2.87 37.12 -1.99
CA TRP A 52 -3.36 35.80 -1.62
C TRP A 52 -2.56 34.65 -2.25
N LEU A 53 -1.97 34.88 -3.42
CA LEU A 53 -1.15 33.90 -4.14
C LEU A 53 0.29 33.91 -3.63
N LYS A 54 0.81 32.72 -3.33
CA LYS A 54 2.24 32.50 -3.07
C LYS A 54 2.98 32.22 -4.38
N PRO A 55 4.33 32.30 -4.41
CA PRO A 55 5.11 31.94 -5.58
C PRO A 55 4.75 30.54 -6.09
N GLY A 56 4.43 30.43 -7.38
CA GLY A 56 4.01 29.19 -8.05
C GLY A 56 2.53 28.82 -7.89
N GLU A 57 1.75 29.55 -7.07
CA GLU A 57 0.30 29.36 -7.00
C GLU A 57 -0.39 30.14 -8.13
N HIS A 58 -1.47 29.56 -8.65
CA HIS A 58 -2.31 30.18 -9.66
C HIS A 58 -3.75 30.28 -9.17
N ALA A 59 -4.60 30.99 -9.92
CA ALA A 59 -6.01 31.16 -9.63
C ALA A 59 -6.84 31.30 -10.91
N ILE A 60 -8.00 30.67 -10.87
CA ILE A 60 -9.05 30.80 -11.89
C ILE A 60 -10.26 31.51 -11.27
N MET A 61 -10.96 32.29 -12.08
CA MET A 61 -12.31 32.77 -11.78
C MET A 61 -13.30 31.82 -12.44
N VAL A 62 -14.35 31.45 -11.71
CA VAL A 62 -15.50 30.70 -12.23
C VAL A 62 -16.75 31.51 -11.95
N ALA A 63 -17.52 31.75 -13.01
CA ALA A 63 -18.79 32.46 -12.95
C ALA A 63 -19.92 31.57 -13.47
N GLY A 64 -21.06 31.58 -12.81
CA GLY A 64 -22.19 30.73 -13.11
C GLY A 64 -23.53 31.44 -12.93
N ARG A 65 -24.46 31.16 -13.83
CA ARG A 65 -25.88 31.53 -13.70
C ARG A 65 -26.78 30.38 -14.17
N GLY A 66 -28.03 30.37 -13.75
CA GLY A 66 -28.98 29.28 -13.98
C GLY A 66 -29.34 28.57 -12.69
N ARG A 67 -30.17 27.53 -12.80
CA ARG A 67 -30.73 26.82 -11.64
C ARG A 67 -29.75 25.85 -10.98
N TYR A 68 -28.76 25.35 -11.73
CA TYR A 68 -27.76 24.43 -11.20
C TYR A 68 -26.49 25.19 -10.76
N SER A 69 -26.13 25.04 -9.49
CA SER A 69 -24.92 25.63 -8.92
C SER A 69 -23.69 24.72 -9.12
N PHE A 70 -22.57 25.32 -9.50
CA PHE A 70 -21.28 24.63 -9.61
C PHE A 70 -20.62 24.38 -8.25
N LYS A 71 -21.15 24.95 -7.16
CA LYS A 71 -20.53 24.87 -5.82
C LYS A 71 -20.83 23.61 -5.04
N GLY A 72 -21.92 22.92 -5.36
CA GLY A 72 -22.36 21.78 -4.56
C GLY A 72 -23.39 22.13 -3.50
N SER A 73 -24.02 21.10 -2.93
CA SER A 73 -24.93 21.20 -1.78
C SER A 73 -24.19 21.01 -0.44
N GLY A 74 -22.87 20.81 -0.47
CA GLY A 74 -22.04 20.44 0.67
C GLY A 74 -21.07 21.55 1.13
N TYR A 75 -21.40 22.83 0.91
CA TYR A 75 -20.55 23.93 1.38
C TYR A 75 -20.57 24.01 2.92
N VAL A 76 -19.59 23.36 3.53
CA VAL A 76 -19.31 23.37 4.98
C VAL A 76 -17.83 23.75 5.14
N ARG A 77 -17.46 24.44 6.24
CA ARG A 77 -16.04 24.71 6.55
C ARG A 77 -15.25 23.40 6.59
N GLY A 78 -14.17 23.32 5.82
CA GLY A 78 -13.34 22.13 5.59
C GLY A 78 -13.78 21.24 4.43
N GLY A 79 -14.85 21.59 3.71
CA GLY A 79 -15.41 20.82 2.61
C GLY A 79 -14.63 20.89 1.30
N ILE A 80 -14.96 19.98 0.39
CA ILE A 80 -14.48 19.96 -1.00
C ILE A 80 -15.58 20.49 -1.92
N PHE A 81 -15.20 21.12 -3.03
CA PHE A 81 -16.12 21.40 -4.13
C PHE A 81 -16.29 20.11 -4.94
N ASP A 82 -17.44 19.45 -4.78
CA ASP A 82 -17.72 18.11 -5.31
C ASP A 82 -18.20 18.11 -6.77
N ARG A 83 -18.59 19.28 -7.29
CA ARG A 83 -19.15 19.44 -8.64
C ARG A 83 -18.17 19.98 -9.67
N ILE A 84 -17.01 20.49 -9.26
CA ILE A 84 -16.01 21.01 -10.20
C ILE A 84 -14.64 20.45 -9.90
N HIS A 85 -13.90 20.09 -10.94
CA HIS A 85 -12.48 19.80 -10.84
C HIS A 85 -11.76 20.27 -12.10
N LEU A 86 -10.54 20.77 -11.93
CA LEU A 86 -9.70 21.20 -13.04
C LEU A 86 -8.86 20.02 -13.54
N VAL A 87 -8.73 19.89 -14.85
CA VAL A 87 -7.90 18.88 -15.53
C VAL A 87 -6.99 19.54 -16.56
N GLN A 88 -5.70 19.21 -16.52
CA GLN A 88 -4.70 19.61 -17.50
C GLN A 88 -3.73 18.44 -17.73
N GLY A 89 -3.83 17.77 -18.88
CA GLY A 89 -3.11 16.50 -19.10
C GLY A 89 -3.41 15.49 -17.99
N ASP A 90 -2.37 15.08 -17.26
CA ASP A 90 -2.43 14.16 -16.11
C ASP A 90 -2.69 14.88 -14.76
N VAL A 91 -2.65 16.22 -14.75
CA VAL A 91 -2.89 17.04 -13.56
C VAL A 91 -4.38 17.15 -13.29
N SER A 92 -4.80 16.80 -12.07
CA SER A 92 -6.17 17.00 -11.59
C SER A 92 -6.17 17.78 -10.28
N VAL A 93 -6.91 18.89 -10.25
CA VAL A 93 -7.02 19.75 -9.06
C VAL A 93 -8.46 19.76 -8.57
N ARG A 94 -8.65 19.28 -7.34
CA ARG A 94 -9.92 19.37 -6.60
C ARG A 94 -9.85 20.52 -5.60
N PHE A 95 -10.80 21.42 -5.66
CA PHE A 95 -10.82 22.61 -4.83
C PHE A 95 -11.41 22.35 -3.45
N ARG A 96 -10.87 23.05 -2.45
CA ARG A 96 -11.34 23.06 -1.06
C ARG A 96 -11.74 24.47 -0.64
N ASP A 97 -12.48 24.58 0.46
CA ASP A 97 -12.90 25.86 1.04
C ASP A 97 -11.75 26.86 1.28
N ARG A 98 -10.58 26.39 1.75
CA ARG A 98 -9.38 27.23 1.96
C ARG A 98 -8.77 27.80 0.68
N GLN A 99 -9.10 27.20 -0.46
CA GLN A 99 -8.64 27.59 -1.80
C GLN A 99 -9.70 28.44 -2.52
N HIS A 100 -10.76 28.86 -1.83
CA HIS A 100 -11.89 29.56 -2.42
C HIS A 100 -12.07 30.95 -1.81
N ARG A 101 -12.41 31.92 -2.65
CA ARG A 101 -12.91 33.25 -2.25
C ARG A 101 -14.11 33.63 -3.12
N ARG A 102 -15.11 34.25 -2.51
CA ARG A 102 -16.26 34.80 -3.25
C ARG A 102 -15.90 36.20 -3.74
N LEU A 103 -16.14 36.45 -5.02
CA LEU A 103 -15.87 37.74 -5.67
C LEU A 103 -17.14 38.60 -5.78
N GLY A 104 -18.30 37.96 -5.95
CA GLY A 104 -19.59 38.65 -6.03
C GLY A 104 -19.93 39.18 -7.43
N ALA A 105 -19.08 40.01 -8.04
CA ALA A 105 -19.32 40.59 -9.36
C ALA A 105 -18.05 40.67 -10.22
N ILE A 106 -18.22 40.71 -11.55
CA ILE A 106 -17.14 40.88 -12.52
C ILE A 106 -17.04 42.37 -12.86
N ALA A 107 -15.84 42.94 -12.81
CA ALA A 107 -15.59 44.37 -13.04
C ALA A 107 -15.60 44.79 -14.52
N ALA A 108 -15.44 43.84 -15.44
CA ALA A 108 -15.35 44.10 -16.87
C ALA A 108 -16.63 44.77 -17.43
N ALA A 109 -16.47 45.86 -18.17
CA ALA A 109 -17.58 46.57 -18.80
C ALA A 109 -18.33 45.67 -19.79
N GLY A 110 -19.66 45.56 -19.63
CA GLY A 110 -20.51 44.70 -20.46
C GLY A 110 -20.54 43.23 -20.05
N ALA A 111 -19.93 42.86 -18.92
CA ALA A 111 -20.04 41.50 -18.40
C ALA A 111 -21.51 41.17 -18.03
N PRO A 112 -22.01 39.97 -18.39
CA PRO A 112 -23.31 39.50 -17.93
C PRO A 112 -23.39 39.43 -16.40
N SER A 113 -24.60 39.57 -15.85
CA SER A 113 -24.83 39.31 -14.43
C SER A 113 -24.80 37.81 -14.14
N PHE A 114 -23.99 37.40 -13.17
CA PHE A 114 -23.89 36.02 -12.69
C PHE A 114 -24.38 35.91 -11.26
N ALA A 115 -25.03 34.80 -10.92
CA ALA A 115 -25.50 34.55 -9.55
C ALA A 115 -24.36 34.08 -8.64
N GLU A 116 -23.37 33.39 -9.22
CA GLU A 116 -22.20 32.87 -8.54
C GLU A 116 -20.94 33.34 -9.26
N VAL A 117 -20.06 34.07 -8.56
CA VAL A 117 -18.75 34.49 -9.07
C VAL A 117 -17.71 34.26 -7.99
N ASP A 118 -16.75 33.39 -8.28
CA ASP A 118 -15.83 32.86 -7.29
C ASP A 118 -14.43 32.66 -7.84
N LEU A 119 -13.45 32.80 -6.96
CA LEU A 119 -12.03 32.59 -7.22
C LEU A 119 -11.61 31.27 -6.60
N PHE A 120 -10.90 30.47 -7.39
CA PHE A 120 -10.33 29.19 -6.98
C PHE A 120 -8.83 29.19 -7.16
N LYS A 121 -8.13 28.89 -6.08
CA LYS A 121 -6.68 28.79 -6.05
C LYS A 121 -6.21 27.40 -6.47
N ILE A 122 -5.24 27.39 -7.36
CA ILE A 122 -4.49 26.22 -7.80
C ILE A 122 -3.17 26.19 -7.01
N PRO A 123 -2.92 25.14 -6.20
CA PRO A 123 -1.66 24.98 -5.45
C PRO A 123 -0.43 24.84 -6.36
N ALA A 124 0.73 25.29 -5.87
CA ALA A 124 2.00 25.20 -6.61
C ALA A 124 2.49 23.75 -6.82
N ASP A 125 2.16 22.85 -5.90
CA ASP A 125 2.48 21.42 -5.96
C ASP A 125 1.56 20.63 -6.90
N ALA A 126 0.55 21.26 -7.50
CA ALA A 126 -0.35 20.61 -8.45
C ALA A 126 0.32 20.31 -9.80
N GLY A 127 1.44 20.97 -10.14
CA GLY A 127 2.07 20.82 -11.46
C GLY A 127 1.30 21.47 -12.60
N PHE A 128 0.42 22.43 -12.29
CA PHE A 128 -0.36 23.18 -13.29
C PHE A 128 0.53 24.18 -14.04
N ASP A 129 0.48 24.12 -15.37
CA ASP A 129 1.13 25.08 -16.27
C ASP A 129 0.12 26.14 -16.76
N PRO A 130 0.27 27.43 -16.36
CA PRO A 130 -0.65 28.49 -16.79
C PRO A 130 -0.59 28.81 -18.28
N ALA A 131 0.42 28.33 -19.01
CA ALA A 131 0.58 28.56 -20.45
C ALA A 131 -0.10 27.49 -21.32
N GLU A 132 -0.45 26.33 -20.75
CA GLU A 132 -1.08 25.23 -21.48
C GLU A 132 -2.62 25.26 -21.41
N PRO A 133 -3.33 24.68 -22.39
CA PRO A 133 -4.78 24.50 -22.33
C PRO A 133 -5.19 23.64 -21.13
N TRP A 134 -6.29 23.99 -20.49
CA TRP A 134 -6.87 23.22 -19.39
C TRP A 134 -8.39 23.16 -19.55
N ARG A 135 -9.04 22.23 -18.84
CA ARG A 135 -10.50 22.15 -18.82
C ARG A 135 -11.01 22.07 -17.38
N LEU A 136 -12.08 22.78 -17.12
CA LEU A 136 -12.85 22.66 -15.89
C LEU A 136 -13.99 21.68 -16.16
N GLN A 137 -13.97 20.52 -15.50
CA GLN A 137 -15.05 19.55 -15.64
C GLN A 137 -16.12 19.83 -14.58
N LEU A 138 -17.36 19.94 -15.05
CA LEU A 138 -18.56 20.04 -14.23
C LEU A 138 -19.19 18.65 -14.09
N LEU A 139 -19.33 18.18 -12.85
CA LEU A 139 -20.04 16.96 -12.48
C LEU A 139 -21.53 17.30 -12.23
N ALA A 140 -22.34 17.04 -13.24
CA ALA A 140 -23.79 17.08 -13.15
C ALA A 140 -24.29 15.83 -12.42
N GLN A 141 -24.97 15.99 -11.29
CA GLN A 141 -25.50 14.88 -10.50
C GLN A 141 -27.03 14.85 -10.55
N ARG A 142 -27.62 13.65 -10.63
CA ARG A 142 -29.07 13.42 -10.56
C ARG A 142 -29.39 12.37 -9.52
N ALA A 143 -30.27 12.68 -8.57
CA ALA A 143 -30.70 11.73 -7.55
C ALA A 143 -31.61 10.66 -8.17
N VAL A 144 -31.16 9.41 -8.15
CA VAL A 144 -31.90 8.26 -8.69
C VAL A 144 -32.49 7.36 -7.60
N GLY A 145 -32.09 7.56 -6.34
CA GLY A 145 -32.63 6.89 -5.16
C GLY A 145 -32.45 7.73 -3.89
N PRO A 146 -32.74 7.17 -2.70
CA PRO A 146 -32.54 7.87 -1.42
C PRO A 146 -31.07 8.21 -1.14
N ILE A 147 -30.15 7.38 -1.62
CA ILE A 147 -28.70 7.53 -1.48
C ILE A 147 -27.94 7.48 -2.81
N ASP A 148 -28.59 7.03 -3.89
CA ASP A 148 -27.97 6.82 -5.19
C ASP A 148 -28.09 8.04 -6.10
N LYS A 149 -26.98 8.35 -6.79
CA LYS A 149 -26.89 9.45 -7.75
C LYS A 149 -26.26 8.98 -9.05
N ALA A 150 -26.82 9.41 -10.18
CA ALA A 150 -26.22 9.30 -11.49
C ALA A 150 -25.38 10.56 -11.78
N PHE A 151 -24.25 10.40 -12.47
CA PHE A 151 -23.33 11.50 -12.77
C PHE A 151 -23.08 11.60 -14.27
N LEU A 152 -23.01 12.83 -14.77
CA LEU A 152 -22.51 13.16 -16.10
C LEU A 152 -21.45 14.26 -15.97
N THR A 153 -20.46 14.23 -16.86
CA THR A 153 -19.37 15.21 -16.89
C THR A 153 -19.51 16.11 -18.11
N PHE A 154 -19.35 17.41 -17.89
CA PHE A 154 -19.30 18.43 -18.94
C PHE A 154 -17.99 19.18 -18.88
N ASP A 155 -17.33 19.35 -20.02
CA ASP A 155 -15.98 19.92 -20.07
C ASP A 155 -16.03 21.37 -20.57
N LEU A 156 -15.61 22.31 -19.71
CA LEU A 156 -15.38 23.70 -20.08
C LEU A 156 -13.89 23.90 -20.36
N GLY A 157 -13.51 23.82 -21.64
CA GLY A 157 -12.14 24.06 -22.08
C GLY A 157 -11.76 25.54 -22.04
N TYR A 158 -10.53 25.82 -21.62
CA TYR A 158 -9.93 27.16 -21.63
C TYR A 158 -8.55 27.10 -22.28
N GLN A 159 -8.36 27.96 -23.28
CA GLN A 159 -7.06 28.16 -23.91
C GLN A 159 -6.52 29.55 -23.52
N PRO A 160 -5.36 29.62 -22.84
CA PRO A 160 -4.73 30.89 -22.53
C PRO A 160 -4.49 31.72 -23.81
N PRO A 161 -4.90 33.00 -23.88
CA PRO A 161 -4.71 33.80 -25.07
C PRO A 161 -3.21 33.98 -25.38
N THR A 162 -2.80 33.56 -26.58
CA THR A 162 -1.39 33.55 -27.02
C THR A 162 -0.70 34.91 -26.91
N LYS A 163 -1.45 36.02 -27.07
CA LYS A 163 -0.96 37.40 -26.88
C LYS A 163 -0.40 37.70 -25.49
N TYR A 164 -0.77 36.91 -24.48
CA TYR A 164 -0.26 37.04 -23.10
C TYR A 164 0.82 36.03 -22.76
N LEU A 165 1.19 35.16 -23.71
CA LEU A 165 2.24 34.16 -23.53
C LEU A 165 3.50 34.61 -24.25
N ARG A 166 4.65 34.44 -23.60
CA ARG A 166 5.96 34.63 -24.22
C ARG A 166 6.61 33.26 -24.37
N PRO A 167 6.89 32.79 -25.60
CA PRO A 167 7.61 31.55 -25.79
C PRO A 167 9.04 31.70 -25.23
N ILE A 168 9.39 30.83 -24.29
CA ILE A 168 10.76 30.70 -23.80
C ILE A 168 11.45 29.70 -24.73
N ALA A 169 12.50 30.12 -25.42
CA ALA A 169 13.33 29.22 -26.20
C ALA A 169 14.12 28.31 -25.25
N GLY A 170 13.55 27.15 -24.92
CA GLY A 170 14.17 26.18 -24.04
C GLY A 170 13.25 24.99 -23.85
N THR A 171 13.74 23.82 -24.29
CA THR A 171 13.04 22.54 -24.46
C THR A 171 11.97 22.54 -25.55
N ALA A 172 12.26 21.79 -26.62
CA ALA A 172 11.30 21.44 -27.65
C ALA A 172 9.99 20.96 -26.99
N PRO A 173 8.80 21.38 -27.48
CA PRO A 173 7.57 20.77 -27.06
C PRO A 173 7.69 19.27 -27.29
N ALA A 174 7.36 18.45 -26.29
CA ALA A 174 6.95 17.09 -26.60
C ALA A 174 5.86 17.22 -27.69
N PRO A 175 5.97 16.49 -28.82
CA PRO A 175 5.03 16.66 -29.90
C PRO A 175 3.62 16.50 -29.33
N ALA A 176 2.73 17.40 -29.73
CA ALA A 176 1.30 17.30 -29.49
C ALA A 176 0.87 15.84 -29.75
N PRO A 177 -0.07 15.28 -28.97
CA PRO A 177 -0.57 13.95 -29.25
C PRO A 177 -1.16 13.96 -30.66
N VAL A 178 -0.36 13.49 -31.61
CA VAL A 178 -0.80 13.04 -32.91
C VAL A 178 -1.89 12.03 -32.61
N ALA A 179 -3.05 12.24 -33.21
CA ALA A 179 -4.24 11.40 -33.13
C ALA A 179 -4.04 9.99 -33.73
N ASP A 180 -2.79 9.50 -33.79
CA ASP A 180 -2.37 8.21 -34.34
C ASP A 180 -1.46 7.41 -33.38
N ALA A 181 -1.16 7.91 -32.17
CA ALA A 181 -0.58 7.04 -31.14
C ALA A 181 -1.69 6.08 -30.69
N SER A 182 -1.54 4.80 -31.01
CA SER A 182 -2.48 3.78 -30.52
C SER A 182 -2.59 3.92 -29.00
N GLU A 183 -3.78 3.69 -28.44
CA GLU A 183 -4.00 3.72 -26.99
C GLU A 183 -2.95 2.88 -26.23
N ALA A 184 -2.41 1.84 -26.88
CA ALA A 184 -1.31 1.01 -26.41
C ALA A 184 0.05 1.74 -26.33
N ASP A 185 0.39 2.61 -27.27
CA ASP A 185 1.66 3.36 -27.26
C ASP A 185 1.68 4.38 -26.12
N ALA A 186 0.56 5.08 -25.89
CA ALA A 186 0.39 6.00 -24.77
C ALA A 186 0.46 5.27 -23.42
N LYS A 187 -0.22 4.13 -23.27
CA LYS A 187 -0.11 3.25 -22.09
C LYS A 187 1.32 2.78 -21.89
N SER A 188 2.04 2.44 -22.97
CA SER A 188 3.42 1.96 -22.90
C SER A 188 4.41 3.02 -22.43
N ALA A 189 4.23 4.27 -22.84
CA ALA A 189 5.05 5.40 -22.40
C ALA A 189 4.80 5.72 -20.93
N LEU A 190 3.54 5.61 -20.47
CA LEU A 190 3.13 5.91 -19.11
C LEU A 190 3.79 4.97 -18.09
N TRP A 191 3.67 3.64 -18.25
CA TRP A 191 4.29 2.73 -17.29
C TRP A 191 5.82 2.80 -17.32
N LYS A 192 6.45 3.00 -18.49
CA LYS A 192 7.91 3.19 -18.59
C LYS A 192 8.39 4.41 -17.81
N ARG A 193 7.62 5.51 -17.81
CA ARG A 193 7.91 6.69 -17.00
C ARG A 193 7.78 6.38 -15.51
N ILE A 194 6.69 5.74 -15.08
CA ILE A 194 6.49 5.33 -13.67
C ILE A 194 7.64 4.45 -13.17
N TRP A 195 8.09 3.49 -13.98
CA TRP A 195 9.22 2.63 -13.63
C TRP A 195 10.53 3.41 -13.49
N ARG A 196 10.76 4.40 -14.36
CA ARG A 196 11.94 5.26 -14.28
C ARG A 196 11.90 6.14 -13.03
N ASP A 197 10.76 6.71 -12.70
CA ASP A 197 10.58 7.55 -11.52
C ASP A 197 10.73 6.75 -10.23
N LYS A 198 10.33 5.46 -10.24
CA LYS A 198 10.46 4.51 -9.13
C LYS A 198 11.76 3.71 -9.08
N THR A 199 12.75 4.09 -9.89
CA THR A 199 14.07 3.43 -9.92
C THR A 199 14.73 3.30 -8.52
N PRO A 200 14.77 4.33 -7.66
CA PRO A 200 15.44 4.18 -6.35
C PRO A 200 14.71 3.19 -5.44
N GLU A 201 13.37 3.18 -5.46
CA GLU A 201 12.59 2.19 -4.71
C GLU A 201 12.81 0.77 -5.25
N ILE A 202 12.85 0.60 -6.57
CA ILE A 202 13.12 -0.68 -7.23
C ILE A 202 14.52 -1.21 -6.86
N ILE A 203 15.55 -0.37 -6.89
CA ILE A 203 16.92 -0.75 -6.48
C ILE A 203 16.93 -1.17 -5.01
N GLY A 204 16.27 -0.40 -4.14
CA GLY A 204 16.17 -0.74 -2.72
C GLY A 204 15.46 -2.08 -2.48
N LEU A 205 14.35 -2.34 -3.17
CA LEU A 205 13.64 -3.61 -3.13
C LEU A 205 14.51 -4.76 -3.66
N GLY A 206 15.19 -4.57 -4.79
CA GLY A 206 16.10 -5.55 -5.36
C GLY A 206 17.24 -5.92 -4.41
N ALA A 207 17.83 -4.94 -3.72
CA ALA A 207 18.85 -5.16 -2.70
C ALA A 207 18.27 -5.96 -1.51
N MET A 208 17.09 -5.60 -1.00
CA MET A 208 16.43 -6.33 0.07
C MET A 208 16.15 -7.80 -0.30
N LEU A 209 15.63 -8.04 -1.51
CA LEU A 209 15.35 -9.39 -2.01
C LEU A 209 16.64 -10.21 -2.17
N THR A 210 17.71 -9.59 -2.66
CA THR A 210 19.02 -10.24 -2.81
C THR A 210 19.61 -10.62 -1.45
N ILE A 211 19.58 -9.70 -0.47
CA ILE A 211 20.05 -9.95 0.89
C ILE A 211 19.24 -11.07 1.55
N LEU A 212 17.91 -11.04 1.42
CA LEU A 212 17.03 -12.07 1.99
C LEU A 212 17.28 -13.43 1.36
N THR A 213 17.39 -13.49 0.04
CA THR A 213 17.68 -14.72 -0.71
C THR A 213 19.03 -15.30 -0.29
N GLY A 214 20.07 -14.46 -0.21
CA GLY A 214 21.38 -14.85 0.31
C GLY A 214 21.29 -15.39 1.74
N ALA A 215 20.55 -14.72 2.63
CA ALA A 215 20.36 -15.18 4.02
C ALA A 215 19.70 -16.57 4.10
N PHE A 216 18.76 -16.88 3.20
CA PHE A 216 18.12 -18.19 3.12
C PHE A 216 19.05 -19.28 2.56
N PHE A 217 19.81 -18.99 1.50
CA PHE A 217 20.80 -19.93 0.96
C PHE A 217 21.92 -20.23 1.99
N PHE A 218 22.41 -19.20 2.68
CA PHE A 218 23.46 -19.31 3.70
C PHE A 218 22.90 -19.40 5.13
N GLN A 219 21.68 -19.91 5.30
CA GLN A 219 20.99 -19.95 6.60
C GLN A 219 21.81 -20.63 7.72
N ASN A 220 22.60 -21.66 7.42
CA ASN A 220 23.42 -22.36 8.42
C ASN A 220 24.49 -21.43 9.00
N TYR A 221 25.05 -20.53 8.18
CA TYR A 221 26.03 -19.56 8.62
C TYR A 221 25.37 -18.42 9.41
N VAL A 222 24.26 -17.89 8.87
CA VAL A 222 23.49 -16.80 9.52
C VAL A 222 23.01 -17.19 10.92
N THR A 223 22.60 -18.45 11.10
CA THR A 223 22.00 -18.94 12.37
C THR A 223 23.02 -19.45 13.38
N ARG A 224 24.33 -19.40 13.06
CA ARG A 224 25.40 -19.84 13.96
C ARG A 224 25.57 -18.93 15.18
N SER A 225 25.25 -17.64 15.04
CA SER A 225 25.36 -16.64 16.11
C SER A 225 23.99 -16.05 16.42
N GLU A 226 23.47 -16.36 17.62
CA GLU A 226 22.17 -15.85 18.10
C GLU A 226 22.10 -14.32 18.06
N ARG A 227 23.19 -13.65 18.47
CA ARG A 227 23.26 -12.17 18.46
C ARG A 227 23.19 -11.61 17.04
N PHE A 228 23.92 -12.22 16.10
CA PHE A 228 23.91 -11.78 14.71
C PHE A 228 22.53 -11.99 14.08
N THR A 229 21.94 -13.18 14.22
CA THR A 229 20.60 -13.45 13.67
C THR A 229 19.54 -12.52 14.26
N PHE A 230 19.64 -12.23 15.56
CA PHE A 230 18.73 -11.30 16.23
C PHE A 230 18.80 -9.90 15.61
N TRP A 231 20.00 -9.29 15.56
CA TRP A 231 20.15 -7.94 15.03
C TRP A 231 19.87 -7.86 13.53
N PHE A 232 20.27 -8.88 12.76
CA PHE A 232 19.95 -8.99 11.34
C PHE A 232 18.44 -9.00 11.11
N ARG A 233 17.69 -9.81 11.87
CA ARG A 233 16.23 -9.88 11.77
C ARG A 233 15.58 -8.54 12.13
N ILE A 234 16.02 -7.88 13.20
CA ILE A 234 15.45 -6.60 13.64
C ILE A 234 15.73 -5.49 12.64
N ALA A 235 16.96 -5.40 12.12
CA ALA A 235 17.33 -4.45 11.10
C ALA A 235 16.48 -4.68 9.83
N PHE A 236 16.38 -5.92 9.36
CA PHE A 236 15.60 -6.25 8.18
C PHE A 236 14.12 -5.90 8.34
N LEU A 237 13.49 -6.29 9.46
CA LEU A 237 12.07 -5.97 9.71
C LEU A 237 11.82 -4.47 9.84
N THR A 238 12.75 -3.73 10.45
CA THR A 238 12.66 -2.26 10.54
C THR A 238 12.72 -1.63 9.16
N VAL A 239 13.64 -2.08 8.30
CA VAL A 239 13.73 -1.62 6.91
C VAL A 239 12.46 -1.99 6.14
N THR A 240 11.95 -3.22 6.26
CA THR A 240 10.67 -3.63 5.65
C THR A 240 9.52 -2.72 6.08
N LEU A 241 9.41 -2.39 7.37
CA LEU A 241 8.32 -1.55 7.85
C LEU A 241 8.43 -0.11 7.32
N VAL A 242 9.61 0.50 7.43
CA VAL A 242 9.81 1.92 7.11
C VAL A 242 9.90 2.14 5.60
N PHE A 243 10.79 1.41 4.92
CA PHE A 243 11.04 1.58 3.49
C PHE A 243 9.94 0.93 2.65
N LEU A 244 9.65 -0.36 2.85
CA LEU A 244 8.70 -1.07 2.01
C LEU A 244 7.25 -0.73 2.37
N GLY A 245 6.96 -0.55 3.67
CA GLY A 245 5.66 -0.13 4.18
C GLY A 245 5.36 1.35 4.00
N TRP A 246 5.96 2.22 4.82
CA TRP A 246 5.54 3.63 4.91
C TRP A 246 6.09 4.55 3.82
N TRP A 247 7.23 4.21 3.20
CA TRP A 247 7.81 4.98 2.12
C TRP A 247 7.28 4.53 0.75
N ALA A 248 7.44 3.25 0.42
CA ALA A 248 7.06 2.70 -0.89
C ALA A 248 5.57 2.29 -0.98
N ASN A 249 4.85 2.15 0.13
CA ASN A 249 3.46 1.66 0.19
C ASN A 249 3.25 0.31 -0.51
N ALA A 250 4.29 -0.52 -0.57
CA ALA A 250 4.31 -1.77 -1.31
C ALA A 250 3.77 -2.92 -0.45
N GLN A 251 2.46 -2.96 -0.23
CA GLN A 251 1.81 -3.96 0.61
C GLN A 251 0.93 -4.89 -0.24
N LEU A 252 1.24 -6.19 -0.23
CA LEU A 252 0.34 -7.18 -0.81
C LEU A 252 -0.89 -7.34 0.08
N SER A 253 -2.04 -7.51 -0.57
CA SER A 253 -3.37 -7.62 0.05
C SER A 253 -4.19 -8.68 -0.68
N VAL A 254 -5.32 -9.10 -0.09
CA VAL A 254 -6.27 -9.98 -0.80
C VAL A 254 -6.90 -9.30 -2.01
N VAL A 255 -7.01 -7.98 -2.02
CA VAL A 255 -7.50 -7.23 -3.18
C VAL A 255 -6.62 -7.48 -4.39
N ASN A 256 -5.29 -7.56 -4.22
CA ASN A 256 -4.38 -7.86 -5.32
C ASN A 256 -4.57 -9.28 -5.88
N LEU A 257 -4.92 -10.24 -5.02
CA LEU A 257 -5.27 -11.61 -5.45
C LEU A 257 -6.57 -11.64 -6.21
N MET A 258 -7.58 -10.90 -5.74
CA MET A 258 -8.87 -10.79 -6.41
C MET A 258 -8.75 -10.06 -7.74
N ALA A 259 -7.93 -9.01 -7.82
CA ALA A 259 -7.63 -8.32 -9.07
C ALA A 259 -6.94 -9.26 -10.07
N LEU A 260 -5.99 -10.09 -9.62
CA LEU A 260 -5.37 -11.12 -10.46
C LEU A 260 -6.38 -12.19 -10.91
N ALA A 261 -7.22 -12.68 -10.00
CA ALA A 261 -8.26 -13.66 -10.33
C ALA A 261 -9.28 -13.08 -11.32
N GLY A 262 -9.71 -11.83 -11.13
CA GLY A 262 -10.60 -11.11 -12.04
C GLY A 262 -9.96 -10.86 -13.41
N ALA A 263 -8.68 -10.48 -13.45
CA ALA A 263 -7.94 -10.29 -14.70
C ALA A 263 -7.69 -11.61 -15.46
N LEU A 264 -7.67 -12.75 -14.77
CA LEU A 264 -7.63 -14.08 -15.40
C LEU A 264 -8.99 -14.52 -15.95
N MET A 265 -10.09 -14.03 -15.38
CA MET A 265 -11.46 -14.32 -15.82
C MET A 265 -11.96 -13.37 -16.91
N ALA A 266 -11.46 -12.13 -16.93
CA ALA A 266 -11.66 -11.15 -17.99
C ALA A 266 -10.49 -11.19 -19.00
N GLU A 267 -10.56 -10.38 -20.07
CA GLU A 267 -9.43 -10.23 -21.00
C GLU A 267 -8.17 -9.77 -20.25
N PHE A 268 -7.17 -10.65 -20.18
CA PHE A 268 -5.97 -10.45 -19.38
C PHE A 268 -5.12 -9.32 -19.94
N SER A 269 -5.05 -8.19 -19.21
CA SER A 269 -4.15 -7.07 -19.53
C SER A 269 -3.10 -6.88 -18.43
N TRP A 270 -1.83 -6.79 -18.82
CA TRP A 270 -0.70 -6.53 -17.92
C TRP A 270 -0.64 -5.08 -17.43
N ASP A 271 -1.43 -4.19 -18.04
CA ASP A 271 -1.39 -2.75 -17.80
C ASP A 271 -1.60 -2.41 -16.32
N ALA A 272 -2.63 -2.99 -15.69
CA ALA A 272 -2.93 -2.73 -14.28
C ALA A 272 -1.79 -3.13 -13.33
N PHE A 273 -1.04 -4.17 -13.68
CA PHE A 273 0.10 -4.65 -12.91
C PHE A 273 1.37 -3.83 -13.15
N LEU A 274 1.59 -3.36 -14.37
CA LEU A 274 2.77 -2.56 -14.74
C LEU A 274 2.73 -1.13 -14.16
N MET A 275 1.54 -0.63 -13.81
CA MET A 275 1.38 0.68 -13.17
C MET A 275 1.92 0.72 -11.72
N ASP A 276 2.06 -0.44 -11.05
CA ASP A 276 2.68 -0.54 -9.72
C ASP A 276 3.93 -1.44 -9.79
N PRO A 277 5.11 -0.87 -10.11
CA PRO A 277 6.34 -1.64 -10.26
C PRO A 277 6.74 -2.40 -8.99
N MET A 278 6.43 -1.84 -7.81
CA MET A 278 6.83 -2.42 -6.54
C MET A 278 6.01 -3.67 -6.23
N THR A 279 4.69 -3.57 -6.37
CA THR A 279 3.77 -4.71 -6.22
C THR A 279 4.06 -5.79 -7.27
N PHE A 280 4.37 -5.39 -8.51
CA PHE A 280 4.76 -6.31 -9.58
C PHE A 280 5.99 -7.14 -9.18
N ILE A 281 7.11 -6.49 -8.84
CA ILE A 281 8.34 -7.19 -8.44
C ILE A 281 8.10 -8.08 -7.21
N LEU A 282 7.34 -7.58 -6.23
CA LEU A 282 6.98 -8.36 -5.06
C LEU A 282 6.20 -9.62 -5.42
N TRP A 283 5.20 -9.56 -6.31
CA TRP A 283 4.44 -10.73 -6.75
C TRP A 283 5.32 -11.83 -7.34
N PHE A 284 6.23 -11.48 -8.27
CA PHE A 284 7.16 -12.44 -8.84
C PHE A 284 8.13 -12.99 -7.80
N SER A 285 8.62 -12.14 -6.89
CA SER A 285 9.48 -12.58 -5.78
C SER A 285 8.75 -13.54 -4.83
N VAL A 286 7.46 -13.30 -4.56
CA VAL A 286 6.62 -14.16 -3.72
C VAL A 286 6.35 -15.48 -4.41
N ALA A 287 6.02 -15.46 -5.72
CA ALA A 287 5.84 -16.67 -6.50
C ALA A 287 7.11 -17.55 -6.49
N ALA A 288 8.28 -16.94 -6.72
CA ALA A 288 9.56 -17.64 -6.61
C ALA A 288 9.80 -18.16 -5.18
N ALA A 289 9.57 -17.34 -4.16
CA ALA A 289 9.82 -17.73 -2.77
C ALA A 289 8.87 -18.83 -2.28
N LEU A 290 7.62 -18.87 -2.77
CA LEU A 290 6.66 -19.94 -2.49
C LEU A 290 7.19 -21.30 -2.96
N LEU A 291 7.85 -21.36 -4.13
CA LEU A 291 8.41 -22.59 -4.68
C LEU A 291 9.58 -23.13 -3.86
N PHE A 292 10.48 -22.25 -3.41
CA PHE A 292 11.72 -22.64 -2.73
C PHE A 292 11.60 -22.74 -1.20
N TRP A 293 10.93 -21.78 -0.56
CA TRP A 293 10.84 -21.66 0.91
C TRP A 293 9.40 -21.69 1.44
N GLY A 294 8.40 -21.60 0.58
CA GLY A 294 7.00 -21.42 0.98
C GLY A 294 6.68 -19.99 1.40
N ARG A 295 5.51 -19.79 2.03
CA ARG A 295 4.99 -18.43 2.32
C ARG A 295 5.80 -17.64 3.35
N GLY A 296 6.67 -18.32 4.11
CA GLY A 296 7.41 -17.74 5.23
C GLY A 296 8.38 -16.65 4.80
N ALA A 297 8.92 -16.71 3.58
CA ALA A 297 9.79 -15.65 3.06
C ALA A 297 9.05 -14.30 2.98
N TYR A 298 7.80 -14.28 2.52
CA TYR A 298 7.01 -13.06 2.47
C TYR A 298 6.44 -12.68 3.84
N CYS A 299 5.59 -13.55 4.42
CA CYS A 299 4.85 -13.25 5.64
C CYS A 299 5.76 -13.02 6.86
N GLY A 300 6.95 -13.63 6.86
CA GLY A 300 7.92 -13.56 7.95
C GLY A 300 8.95 -12.43 7.84
N TRP A 301 9.25 -11.94 6.64
CA TRP A 301 10.35 -10.99 6.38
C TRP A 301 9.95 -9.77 5.55
N LEU A 302 9.19 -9.94 4.46
CA LEU A 302 8.87 -8.87 3.51
C LEU A 302 7.53 -8.18 3.79
N CYS A 303 6.63 -8.76 4.58
CA CYS A 303 5.33 -8.16 4.89
C CYS A 303 5.49 -7.01 5.93
N PRO A 304 5.21 -5.73 5.56
CA PRO A 304 5.30 -4.59 6.49
C PRO A 304 4.41 -4.74 7.73
N PHE A 305 3.17 -5.19 7.55
CA PHE A 305 2.28 -5.39 8.70
C PHE A 305 2.77 -6.50 9.64
N GLY A 306 3.33 -7.59 9.08
CA GLY A 306 3.95 -8.64 9.87
C GLY A 306 5.17 -8.13 10.65
N ALA A 307 5.99 -7.28 10.02
CA ALA A 307 7.11 -6.61 10.68
C ALA A 307 6.65 -5.70 11.81
N LEU A 308 5.59 -4.90 11.60
CA LEU A 308 4.98 -4.06 12.63
C LEU A 308 4.54 -4.87 13.84
N GLN A 309 3.83 -6.00 13.63
CA GLN A 309 3.38 -6.87 14.72
C GLN A 309 4.54 -7.49 15.51
N GLU A 310 5.61 -7.91 14.84
CA GLU A 310 6.76 -8.48 15.52
C GLU A 310 7.58 -7.42 16.29
N LEU A 311 7.81 -6.26 15.70
CA LEU A 311 8.55 -5.18 16.35
C LEU A 311 7.79 -4.64 17.57
N THR A 312 6.47 -4.46 17.46
CA THR A 312 5.61 -4.02 18.58
C THR A 312 5.53 -5.07 19.68
N ASN A 313 5.42 -6.37 19.36
CA ASN A 313 5.45 -7.43 20.36
C ASN A 313 6.82 -7.54 21.06
N ARG A 314 7.92 -7.32 20.35
CA ARG A 314 9.25 -7.27 20.97
C ARG A 314 9.40 -6.09 21.93
N LEU A 315 8.87 -4.92 21.56
CA LEU A 315 8.79 -3.79 22.47
C LEU A 315 7.93 -4.14 23.70
N ALA A 316 6.80 -4.84 23.51
CA ALA A 316 5.95 -5.32 24.60
C ALA A 316 6.71 -6.26 25.56
N LYS A 317 7.50 -7.21 25.02
CA LYS A 317 8.36 -8.10 25.82
C LYS A 317 9.44 -7.32 26.58
N ALA A 318 10.03 -6.29 25.97
CA ALA A 318 10.99 -5.40 26.64
C ALA A 318 10.34 -4.61 27.78
N LEU A 319 9.08 -4.21 27.61
CA LEU A 319 8.23 -3.57 28.63
C LEU A 319 7.61 -4.58 29.62
N ARG A 320 7.98 -5.87 29.56
CA ARG A 320 7.50 -6.96 30.43
C ARG A 320 5.99 -7.19 30.39
N ILE A 321 5.35 -6.92 29.25
CA ILE A 321 3.95 -7.28 29.03
C ILE A 321 3.81 -8.81 28.96
N PRO A 322 2.83 -9.41 29.67
CA PRO A 322 2.65 -10.87 29.72
C PRO A 322 2.40 -11.44 28.31
N GLN A 323 3.11 -12.52 27.98
CA GLN A 323 2.95 -13.23 26.71
C GLN A 323 2.08 -14.47 26.93
N TRP A 324 1.00 -14.59 26.18
CA TRP A 324 0.06 -15.71 26.29
C TRP A 324 0.28 -16.71 25.16
N THR A 325 0.55 -17.96 25.52
CA THR A 325 0.57 -19.10 24.61
C THR A 325 -0.77 -19.82 24.68
N LEU A 326 -1.43 -19.99 23.54
CA LEU A 326 -2.73 -20.66 23.48
C LEU A 326 -2.53 -22.18 23.56
N PRO A 327 -3.44 -22.93 24.23
CA PRO A 327 -3.42 -24.39 24.22
C PRO A 327 -3.48 -24.93 22.78
N TRP A 328 -2.75 -26.01 22.51
CA TRP A 328 -2.59 -26.55 21.14
C TRP A 328 -3.92 -26.80 20.42
N GLY A 329 -4.89 -27.44 21.08
CA GLY A 329 -6.18 -27.76 20.45
C GLY A 329 -7.02 -26.53 20.08
N LEU A 330 -6.91 -25.43 20.84
CA LEU A 330 -7.58 -24.17 20.49
C LEU A 330 -6.84 -23.47 19.35
N HIS A 331 -5.51 -23.47 19.40
CA HIS A 331 -4.66 -22.90 18.37
C HIS A 331 -4.92 -23.53 16.99
N GLU A 332 -4.97 -24.85 16.94
CA GLU A 332 -5.17 -25.61 15.69
C GLU A 332 -6.54 -25.32 15.06
N ARG A 333 -7.58 -25.18 15.88
CA ARG A 333 -8.93 -24.81 15.42
C ARG A 333 -8.99 -23.36 14.94
N LEU A 334 -8.35 -22.45 15.64
CA LEU A 334 -8.33 -21.02 15.27
C LEU A 334 -7.61 -20.77 13.94
N TRP A 335 -6.72 -21.67 13.48
CA TRP A 335 -6.16 -21.56 12.14
C TRP A 335 -7.22 -21.62 11.04
N ALA A 336 -8.28 -22.40 11.23
CA ALA A 336 -9.36 -22.50 10.24
C ALA A 336 -10.03 -21.14 9.99
N LEU A 337 -10.05 -20.24 10.97
CA LEU A 337 -10.72 -18.95 10.88
C LEU A 337 -10.19 -18.10 9.71
N LYS A 338 -8.87 -17.96 9.55
CA LYS A 338 -8.31 -17.21 8.40
C LYS A 338 -8.65 -17.84 7.05
N TYR A 339 -8.77 -19.17 6.98
CA TYR A 339 -9.17 -19.87 5.76
C TYR A 339 -10.66 -19.64 5.46
N MET A 340 -11.52 -19.63 6.49
CA MET A 340 -12.94 -19.30 6.35
C MET A 340 -13.13 -17.85 5.89
N ILE A 341 -12.39 -16.90 6.45
CA ILE A 341 -12.41 -15.50 6.02
C ILE A 341 -11.96 -15.38 4.57
N PHE A 342 -10.84 -16.02 4.20
CA PHE A 342 -10.36 -16.03 2.82
C PHE A 342 -11.38 -16.63 1.84
N LEU A 343 -11.94 -17.80 2.15
CA LEU A 343 -12.92 -18.46 1.28
C LEU A 343 -14.22 -17.64 1.16
N GLY A 344 -14.65 -16.98 2.25
CA GLY A 344 -15.78 -16.06 2.23
C GLY A 344 -15.53 -14.84 1.35
N LEU A 345 -14.38 -14.18 1.52
CA LEU A 345 -13.97 -13.04 0.68
C LEU A 345 -13.85 -13.44 -0.80
N PHE A 346 -13.24 -14.60 -1.07
CA PHE A 346 -13.11 -15.15 -2.41
C PHE A 346 -14.50 -15.44 -3.01
N GLY A 347 -15.40 -16.07 -2.26
CA GLY A 347 -16.77 -16.33 -2.69
C GLY A 347 -17.55 -15.04 -3.02
N VAL A 348 -17.45 -14.00 -2.20
CA VAL A 348 -18.07 -12.70 -2.47
C VAL A 348 -17.42 -12.03 -3.69
N SER A 349 -16.10 -12.19 -3.89
CA SER A 349 -15.40 -11.61 -5.04
C SER A 349 -15.89 -12.16 -6.38
N LEU A 350 -16.33 -13.42 -6.42
CA LEU A 350 -16.94 -14.03 -7.61
C LEU A 350 -18.34 -13.48 -7.89
N ALA A 351 -19.06 -13.01 -6.86
CA ALA A 351 -20.39 -12.44 -7.01
C ALA A 351 -20.36 -10.93 -7.33
N SER A 352 -19.48 -10.17 -6.67
CA SER A 352 -19.34 -8.73 -6.86
C SER A 352 -17.96 -8.23 -6.41
N ILE A 353 -17.17 -7.74 -7.36
CA ILE A 353 -15.84 -7.13 -7.10
C ILE A 353 -15.98 -5.95 -6.12
N GLY A 354 -16.96 -5.07 -6.32
CA GLY A 354 -17.15 -3.89 -5.47
C GLY A 354 -17.61 -4.21 -4.04
N GLN A 355 -18.35 -5.30 -3.82
CA GLN A 355 -18.66 -5.74 -2.44
C GLN A 355 -17.43 -6.37 -1.77
N ALA A 356 -16.68 -7.17 -2.52
CA ALA A 356 -15.49 -7.80 -1.99
C ALA A 356 -14.39 -6.80 -1.62
N GLU A 357 -14.27 -5.68 -2.34
CA GLU A 357 -13.39 -4.56 -1.94
C GLU A 357 -13.80 -3.93 -0.60
N LYS A 358 -15.11 -3.75 -0.34
CA LYS A 358 -15.61 -3.25 0.94
C LYS A 358 -15.35 -4.25 2.07
N LEU A 359 -15.57 -5.54 1.82
CA LEU A 359 -15.30 -6.58 2.82
C LEU A 359 -13.80 -6.80 3.06
N ALA A 360 -12.95 -6.52 2.06
CA ALA A 360 -11.50 -6.57 2.20
C ALA A 360 -10.94 -5.52 3.18
N GLU A 361 -11.77 -4.58 3.66
CA GLU A 361 -11.43 -3.70 4.78
C GLU A 361 -11.21 -4.44 6.11
N VAL A 362 -11.56 -5.73 6.18
CA VAL A 362 -11.08 -6.65 7.23
C VAL A 362 -9.56 -6.64 7.37
N GLU A 363 -8.83 -6.36 6.28
CA GLU A 363 -7.39 -6.21 6.32
C GLU A 363 -6.97 -4.84 6.87
N PRO A 364 -6.27 -4.78 8.02
CA PRO A 364 -5.83 -3.52 8.62
C PRO A 364 -4.68 -2.87 7.83
N PHE A 365 -4.26 -3.47 6.70
CA PHE A 365 -3.14 -3.04 5.87
C PHE A 365 -3.31 -1.62 5.34
N LYS A 366 -4.49 -1.30 4.79
CA LYS A 366 -4.78 0.04 4.27
C LYS A 366 -4.72 1.08 5.38
N THR A 367 -5.23 0.77 6.57
CA THR A 367 -5.25 1.70 7.70
C THR A 367 -3.88 1.87 8.35
N ALA A 368 -3.17 0.77 8.63
CA ALA A 368 -1.93 0.79 9.42
C ALA A 368 -0.68 1.10 8.60
N ILE A 369 -0.63 0.69 7.33
CA ILE A 369 0.55 0.85 6.46
C ILE A 369 0.33 1.98 5.47
N ILE A 370 -0.69 1.88 4.61
CA ILE A 370 -0.88 2.82 3.49
C ILE A 370 -1.31 4.21 4.00
N LEU A 371 -2.33 4.27 4.85
CA LEU A 371 -2.89 5.52 5.39
C LEU A 371 -2.26 5.96 6.72
N LYS A 372 -1.32 5.18 7.28
CA LYS A 372 -0.56 5.58 8.49
C LYS A 372 -1.44 6.04 9.66
N PHE A 373 -2.58 5.35 9.87
CA PHE A 373 -3.62 5.66 10.86
C PHE A 373 -4.42 6.96 10.62
N ASP A 374 -4.25 7.62 9.46
CA ASP A 374 -5.08 8.74 9.03
C ASP A 374 -6.35 8.25 8.30
N ARG A 375 -7.29 7.69 9.08
CA ARG A 375 -8.58 7.19 8.59
C ARG A 375 -9.69 7.44 9.60
N ALA A 376 -10.95 7.29 9.18
CA ALA A 376 -12.10 7.35 10.08
C ALA A 376 -11.92 6.44 11.31
N TRP A 377 -12.35 6.95 12.47
CA TRP A 377 -12.08 6.37 13.78
C TRP A 377 -12.42 4.87 13.94
N PRO A 378 -13.48 4.29 13.32
CA PRO A 378 -13.78 2.87 13.52
C PRO A 378 -12.68 1.96 12.95
N PHE A 379 -12.10 2.33 11.81
CA PHE A 379 -11.04 1.55 11.16
C PHE A 379 -9.73 1.64 11.94
N VAL A 380 -9.42 2.82 12.48
CA VAL A 380 -8.24 3.04 13.33
C VAL A 380 -8.38 2.24 14.61
N LEU A 381 -9.54 2.30 15.27
CA LEU A 381 -9.81 1.53 16.48
C LEU A 381 -9.68 0.02 16.24
N TYR A 382 -10.22 -0.49 15.13
CA TYR A 382 -10.08 -1.89 14.74
C TYR A 382 -8.61 -2.29 14.52
N ALA A 383 -7.84 -1.48 13.79
CA ALA A 383 -6.41 -1.75 13.57
C ALA A 383 -5.62 -1.73 14.90
N LEU A 384 -5.89 -0.76 15.78
CA LEU A 384 -5.27 -0.66 17.10
C LEU A 384 -5.67 -1.82 18.01
N PHE A 385 -6.92 -2.28 17.95
CA PHE A 385 -7.36 -3.46 18.69
C PHE A 385 -6.58 -4.71 18.26
N LEU A 386 -6.42 -4.93 16.95
CA LEU A 386 -5.65 -6.06 16.42
C LEU A 386 -4.16 -5.98 16.78
N LEU A 387 -3.57 -4.79 16.76
CA LEU A 387 -2.19 -4.57 17.20
C LEU A 387 -2.05 -4.77 18.72
N GLY A 388 -3.02 -4.30 19.49
CA GLY A 388 -3.11 -4.49 20.94
C GLY A 388 -3.17 -5.96 21.33
N ALA A 389 -4.03 -6.75 20.67
CA ALA A 389 -4.05 -8.20 20.82
C ALA A 389 -2.69 -8.84 20.46
N GLY A 390 -1.99 -8.27 19.47
CA GLY A 390 -0.63 -8.64 19.08
C GLY A 390 0.45 -8.43 20.15
N LEU A 391 0.21 -7.55 21.13
CA LEU A 391 1.14 -7.32 22.24
C LEU A 391 1.16 -8.50 23.22
N PHE A 392 0.01 -9.17 23.41
CA PHE A 392 -0.13 -10.33 24.30
C PHE A 392 0.10 -11.66 23.57
N VAL A 393 -0.38 -11.77 22.32
CA VAL A 393 -0.22 -12.94 21.46
C VAL A 393 0.57 -12.53 20.23
N GLU A 394 1.83 -12.95 20.18
CA GLU A 394 2.73 -12.59 19.09
C GLU A 394 2.14 -12.92 17.71
N ARG A 395 2.10 -11.90 16.83
CA ARG A 395 1.53 -11.98 15.47
C ARG A 395 0.09 -12.52 15.40
N PHE A 396 -0.76 -12.15 16.37
CA PHE A 396 -2.18 -12.55 16.46
C PHE A 396 -2.94 -12.50 15.12
N TYR A 397 -2.95 -11.33 14.46
CA TYR A 397 -3.64 -11.15 13.17
C TYR A 397 -3.10 -12.08 12.07
N CYS A 398 -1.77 -12.12 11.85
CA CYS A 398 -1.15 -13.00 10.85
C CYS A 398 -1.43 -14.50 11.08
N ARG A 399 -1.67 -14.87 12.35
CA ARG A 399 -1.90 -16.26 12.76
C ARG A 399 -3.35 -16.72 12.57
N TYR A 400 -4.33 -15.84 12.80
CA TYR A 400 -5.74 -16.23 12.90
C TYR A 400 -6.72 -15.52 11.97
N LEU A 401 -6.38 -14.32 11.48
CA LEU A 401 -7.34 -13.48 10.76
C LEU A 401 -6.88 -13.12 9.34
N CYS A 402 -5.58 -13.15 9.06
CA CYS A 402 -5.00 -12.68 7.81
C CYS A 402 -5.41 -13.55 6.60
N PRO A 403 -6.28 -13.06 5.70
CA PRO A 403 -6.77 -13.85 4.58
C PRO A 403 -5.71 -13.98 3.47
N LEU A 404 -4.85 -12.98 3.27
CA LEU A 404 -3.68 -13.08 2.39
C LEU A 404 -2.75 -14.21 2.85
N GLY A 405 -2.53 -14.33 4.16
CA GLY A 405 -1.71 -15.39 4.74
C GLY A 405 -2.30 -16.79 4.52
N ALA A 406 -3.64 -16.90 4.50
CA ALA A 406 -4.34 -18.14 4.16
C ALA A 406 -4.20 -18.49 2.67
N ALA A 407 -4.36 -17.50 1.78
CA ALA A 407 -4.19 -17.68 0.34
C ALA A 407 -2.78 -18.19 -0.01
N LEU A 408 -1.74 -17.55 0.55
CA LEU A 408 -0.35 -17.95 0.34
C LEU A 408 0.01 -19.29 1.00
N ALA A 409 -0.79 -19.77 1.96
CA ALA A 409 -0.57 -21.06 2.63
C ALA A 409 -1.03 -22.26 1.80
N ILE A 410 -1.98 -22.10 0.88
CA ILE A 410 -2.48 -23.19 0.02
C ILE A 410 -1.35 -23.77 -0.85
N PRO A 411 -0.60 -22.97 -1.65
CA PRO A 411 0.50 -23.47 -2.45
C PRO A 411 1.76 -23.76 -1.63
N ALA A 412 1.85 -23.33 -0.36
CA ALA A 412 3.05 -23.51 0.45
C ALA A 412 3.41 -24.98 0.72
N ARG A 413 2.44 -25.91 0.58
CA ARG A 413 2.68 -27.36 0.66
C ARG A 413 3.41 -27.91 -0.56
N LEU A 414 3.36 -27.23 -1.70
CA LEU A 414 4.04 -27.60 -2.95
C LEU A 414 5.53 -27.20 -2.95
N ARG A 415 6.07 -26.73 -1.82
CA ARG A 415 7.48 -26.36 -1.74
C ARG A 415 8.37 -27.55 -2.11
N MET A 416 9.39 -27.29 -2.91
CA MET A 416 10.24 -28.34 -3.46
C MET A 416 11.26 -28.88 -2.43
N PHE A 417 11.61 -28.08 -1.41
CA PHE A 417 12.70 -28.40 -0.48
C PHE A 417 12.38 -28.05 0.98
N ASP A 418 12.69 -28.98 1.89
CA ASP A 418 12.64 -28.78 3.34
C ASP A 418 14.00 -28.27 3.86
N TRP A 419 14.18 -26.96 3.86
CA TRP A 419 15.43 -26.31 4.25
C TRP A 419 15.72 -26.34 5.76
N LEU A 420 14.70 -26.52 6.60
CA LEU A 420 14.83 -26.43 8.07
C LEU A 420 15.29 -27.78 8.65
N LYS A 421 16.54 -27.82 9.15
CA LYS A 421 17.13 -29.03 9.75
C LYS A 421 16.58 -29.27 11.15
N ARG A 422 16.37 -30.54 11.51
CA ARG A 422 16.01 -31.00 12.87
C ARG A 422 16.74 -32.29 13.20
N TYR A 423 16.95 -32.52 14.49
CA TYR A 423 17.45 -33.82 14.98
C TYR A 423 16.27 -34.79 15.19
N PRO A 424 16.52 -36.10 15.18
CA PRO A 424 15.50 -37.10 15.50
C PRO A 424 14.87 -36.90 16.89
N ASP A 425 15.65 -36.44 17.87
CA ASP A 425 15.18 -36.18 19.25
C ASP A 425 14.28 -34.94 19.38
N CYS A 426 14.13 -34.15 18.30
CA CYS A 426 13.31 -32.94 18.31
C CYS A 426 11.83 -33.29 18.20
N GLY A 427 11.06 -32.99 19.25
CA GLY A 427 9.64 -33.36 19.41
C GLY A 427 9.44 -34.52 20.39
N ARG A 428 10.44 -35.40 20.54
CA ARG A 428 10.43 -36.48 21.54
C ARG A 428 11.88 -36.83 21.93
N PRO A 429 12.35 -36.53 23.16
CA PRO A 429 11.68 -35.84 24.26
C PRO A 429 11.81 -34.29 24.22
N CYS A 430 12.61 -33.72 23.32
CA CYS A 430 12.93 -32.29 23.34
C CYS A 430 11.80 -31.42 22.76
N GLN A 431 11.30 -30.43 23.52
CA GLN A 431 10.22 -29.51 23.10
C GLN A 431 10.66 -28.04 22.93
N THR A 432 11.96 -27.74 23.06
CA THR A 432 12.47 -26.35 23.11
C THR A 432 12.06 -25.52 21.89
N CYS A 433 12.24 -26.05 20.67
CA CYS A 433 11.89 -25.33 19.46
C CYS A 433 10.37 -25.10 19.32
N ALA A 434 9.54 -26.02 19.80
CA ALA A 434 8.08 -25.88 19.75
C ALA A 434 7.59 -24.80 20.72
N ASN A 435 8.14 -24.78 21.93
CA ASN A 435 7.81 -23.80 22.97
C ASN A 435 8.26 -22.38 22.63
N GLU A 436 9.41 -22.22 21.97
CA GLU A 436 9.92 -20.91 21.55
C GLU A 436 9.44 -20.46 20.15
N CYS A 437 8.60 -21.25 19.46
CA CYS A 437 8.09 -20.87 18.15
C CYS A 437 7.04 -19.75 18.28
N MET A 438 7.37 -18.53 17.81
CA MET A 438 6.49 -17.35 17.88
C MET A 438 5.08 -17.55 17.31
N VAL A 439 4.91 -18.44 16.33
CA VAL A 439 3.60 -18.76 15.71
C VAL A 439 3.09 -20.15 16.05
N GLN A 440 3.80 -20.90 16.91
CA GLN A 440 3.46 -22.26 17.30
C GLN A 440 3.21 -23.20 16.10
N ALA A 441 3.99 -23.05 15.02
CA ALA A 441 3.89 -23.86 13.81
C ALA A 441 4.50 -25.28 13.94
N ILE A 442 5.12 -25.61 15.08
CA ILE A 442 5.75 -26.90 15.32
C ILE A 442 4.80 -27.75 16.17
N HIS A 443 4.37 -28.88 15.64
CA HIS A 443 3.53 -29.83 16.36
C HIS A 443 4.25 -30.36 17.61
N PRO A 444 3.52 -30.75 18.66
CA PRO A 444 4.11 -31.42 19.83
C PRO A 444 4.87 -32.72 19.49
N THR A 445 4.56 -33.35 18.35
CA THR A 445 5.31 -34.50 17.81
C THR A 445 6.65 -34.11 17.20
N GLY A 446 6.88 -32.82 16.93
CA GLY A 446 8.10 -32.26 16.35
C GLY A 446 7.94 -31.76 14.92
N GLU A 447 6.94 -32.20 14.18
CA GLU A 447 6.81 -31.83 12.76
C GLU A 447 6.53 -30.33 12.58
N ILE A 448 7.14 -29.71 11.57
CA ILE A 448 6.91 -28.30 11.25
C ILE A 448 5.79 -28.23 10.22
N ASN A 449 4.69 -27.55 10.56
CA ASN A 449 3.61 -27.32 9.60
C ASN A 449 4.03 -26.21 8.60
N PRO A 450 4.22 -26.53 7.30
CA PRO A 450 4.66 -25.55 6.30
C PRO A 450 3.61 -24.46 6.05
N ASN A 451 2.33 -24.76 6.27
CA ASN A 451 1.23 -23.82 6.07
C ASN A 451 1.21 -22.75 7.17
N GLU A 452 1.89 -22.96 8.29
CA GLU A 452 1.93 -22.04 9.43
C GLU A 452 3.31 -21.41 9.67
N CYS A 453 4.37 -22.08 9.22
CA CYS A 453 5.74 -21.62 9.40
C CYS A 453 6.01 -20.29 8.69
N LEU A 454 6.50 -19.30 9.45
CA LEU A 454 6.95 -18.00 8.92
C LEU A 454 8.44 -17.96 8.57
N ASN A 455 9.15 -19.10 8.60
CA ASN A 455 10.59 -19.20 8.32
C ASN A 455 11.45 -18.11 8.99
N CYS A 456 11.20 -17.86 10.28
CA CYS A 456 11.94 -16.86 11.05
C CYS A 456 13.39 -17.26 11.39
N LEU A 457 13.75 -18.52 11.12
CA LEU A 457 15.04 -19.16 11.41
C LEU A 457 15.39 -19.28 12.91
N HIS A 458 14.50 -18.89 13.83
CA HIS A 458 14.73 -19.04 15.28
C HIS A 458 14.99 -20.49 15.69
N CYS A 459 14.24 -21.44 15.13
CA CYS A 459 14.45 -22.86 15.39
C CYS A 459 15.81 -23.38 14.88
N GLN A 460 16.39 -22.76 13.84
CA GLN A 460 17.72 -23.10 13.33
C GLN A 460 18.83 -22.52 14.22
N VAL A 461 18.61 -21.33 14.80
CA VAL A 461 19.51 -20.78 15.85
C VAL A 461 19.52 -21.72 17.06
N LEU A 462 18.35 -22.16 17.52
CA LEU A 462 18.24 -23.13 18.60
C LEU A 462 18.89 -24.46 18.25
N TYR A 463 18.69 -24.97 17.03
CA TYR A 463 19.27 -26.22 16.55
C TYR A 463 20.80 -26.26 16.67
N GLN A 464 21.47 -25.13 16.44
CA GLN A 464 22.94 -25.00 16.54
C GLN A 464 23.44 -24.54 17.92
N SER A 465 22.54 -24.18 18.84
CA SER A 465 22.91 -23.59 20.13
C SER A 465 23.62 -24.59 21.04
N ASP A 466 24.82 -24.25 21.49
CA ASP A 466 25.59 -25.03 22.47
C ASP A 466 25.13 -24.85 23.92
N ARG A 467 24.11 -24.00 24.15
CA ARG A 467 23.52 -23.72 25.47
C ARG A 467 22.08 -24.19 25.61
N LYS A 468 21.31 -24.19 24.52
CA LYS A 468 19.88 -24.54 24.55
C LYS A 468 19.56 -25.91 23.93
N CYS A 469 20.33 -26.39 22.96
CA CYS A 469 20.05 -27.65 22.29
C CYS A 469 20.65 -28.85 23.06
N PRO A 470 19.83 -29.76 23.62
CA PRO A 470 20.36 -30.91 24.37
C PRO A 470 21.29 -31.78 23.53
N VAL A 471 20.99 -31.97 22.24
CA VAL A 471 21.81 -32.79 21.32
C VAL A 471 23.20 -32.18 21.13
N VAL A 472 23.30 -30.86 20.94
CA VAL A 472 24.59 -30.18 20.76
C VAL A 472 25.37 -30.15 22.07
N ILE A 473 24.71 -29.89 23.20
CA ILE A 473 25.32 -29.92 24.54
C ILE A 473 25.93 -31.31 24.80
N LEU A 474 25.19 -32.38 24.53
CA LEU A 474 25.67 -33.76 24.69
C LEU A 474 26.84 -34.07 23.77
N LYS A 475 26.79 -33.66 22.50
CA LYS A 475 27.91 -33.83 21.56
C LYS A 475 29.16 -33.10 22.03
N LYS A 476 29.02 -31.86 22.53
CA LYS A 476 30.12 -31.06 23.05
C LYS A 476 30.74 -31.71 24.29
N LYS A 477 29.92 -32.13 25.27
CA LYS A 477 30.38 -32.85 26.47
C LYS A 477 31.10 -34.15 26.12
N LYS A 478 30.60 -34.94 25.15
CA LYS A 478 31.26 -36.16 24.67
C LYS A 478 32.62 -35.86 24.02
N ARG A 479 32.70 -34.80 23.22
CA ARG A 479 33.97 -34.37 22.60
C ARG A 479 34.99 -33.92 23.64
N GLU A 480 34.57 -33.08 24.60
CA GLU A 480 35.43 -32.64 25.71
C GLU A 480 35.92 -33.81 26.57
N ALA A 481 35.06 -34.80 26.84
CA ALA A 481 35.46 -36.01 27.56
C ALA A 481 36.46 -36.87 26.76
N PHE A 482 36.27 -36.97 25.45
CA PHE A 482 37.19 -37.68 24.56
C PHE A 482 38.56 -36.99 24.47
N GLU A 483 38.58 -35.67 24.31
CA GLU A 483 39.81 -34.85 24.29
C GLU A 483 40.60 -34.98 25.59
N LYS A 484 39.92 -34.91 26.75
CA LYS A 484 40.55 -35.12 28.07
C LYS A 484 41.17 -36.52 28.20
N ARG A 485 40.45 -37.55 27.75
CA ARG A 485 40.96 -38.93 27.79
C ARG A 485 42.18 -39.10 26.90
N ASN A 486 42.15 -38.57 25.68
CA ASN A 486 43.30 -38.66 24.78
C ASN A 486 44.50 -37.89 25.31
N ALA A 487 44.32 -36.68 25.84
CA ALA A 487 45.40 -35.91 26.46
C ALA A 487 46.04 -36.67 27.65
N ALA A 488 45.22 -37.33 28.48
CA ALA A 488 45.71 -38.17 29.57
C ALA A 488 46.50 -39.38 29.05
N SER A 489 46.02 -40.04 27.99
CA SER A 489 46.74 -41.17 27.36
C SER A 489 48.07 -40.74 26.74
N THR A 490 48.12 -39.61 26.02
CA THR A 490 49.37 -39.08 25.44
C THR A 490 50.38 -38.74 26.54
N ALA A 491 49.96 -38.03 27.59
CA ALA A 491 50.82 -37.70 28.72
C ALA A 491 51.29 -38.92 29.54
N ALA A 492 50.57 -40.05 29.46
CA ALA A 492 51.00 -41.32 30.03
C ALA A 492 52.04 -42.01 29.14
N LEU A 493 51.86 -41.97 27.81
CA LEU A 493 52.80 -42.51 26.84
C LEU A 493 54.15 -41.77 26.88
N ASP A 494 54.12 -40.43 26.91
CA ASP A 494 55.32 -39.59 26.99
C ASP A 494 56.15 -39.92 28.24
N ARG A 495 55.49 -40.10 29.39
CA ARG A 495 56.13 -40.51 30.65
C ARG A 495 56.76 -41.90 30.61
N VAL A 496 56.24 -42.81 29.79
CA VAL A 496 56.86 -44.13 29.61
C VAL A 496 58.08 -43.99 28.71
N LEU A 497 57.97 -43.26 27.59
CA LEU A 497 59.08 -43.03 26.66
C LEU A 497 60.27 -42.33 27.35
N GLU A 498 60.03 -41.30 28.15
CA GLU A 498 61.07 -40.59 28.92
C GLU A 498 61.78 -41.48 29.95
N LYS A 499 61.14 -42.54 30.47
CA LYS A 499 61.76 -43.50 31.40
C LYS A 499 62.57 -44.58 30.70
N THR A 500 62.43 -44.71 29.38
CA THR A 500 63.08 -45.77 28.59
C THR A 500 64.30 -45.27 27.83
N THR A 501 64.44 -43.94 27.70
CA THR A 501 65.68 -43.23 27.34
C THR A 501 66.49 -42.90 28.58
#